data_AF-A0A1G1P9L8-F1
#
_entry.id   AF-A0A1G1P9L8-F1
#
_cell.length_a   1.000
_cell.length_b   1.000
_cell.length_c   1.000
_cell.angle_alpha   90.00
_cell.angle_beta   90.00
_cell.angle_gamma   90.00
#
_symmetry.space_group_name_H-M   'P 1'
#
loop_
_entity.id
_entity.type
_entity.pdbx_description
1 polymer ?
#
loop_
_entity_poly.entity_id
_entity_poly.type
_entity_poly.pdbx_seq_one_letter_code
_entity_poly.pdbx_strand_id
1 'polypeptide(L)'
;MSEKRREQLSDDEALVLLALKKLGGKGERYRVLNEIGKGTLKVLLPDSALEELKSGNRARYEANVSWASDHLKKKGYLRRDSPHGLWEITDAGTEKLKELLETLRQK
;
A
#
# COMPACT_ATOMS: atom_id res chain seq x y z
N MET A 1 12.19 2.43 -29.60
CA MET A 1 12.47 3.41 -28.52
C MET A 1 11.37 3.29 -27.45
N SER A 2 11.12 2.07 -26.96
CA SER A 2 11.75 1.48 -25.76
C SER A 2 11.08 1.95 -24.46
N GLU A 3 9.97 1.27 -24.14
CA GLU A 3 9.69 0.68 -22.82
C GLU A 3 9.60 1.61 -21.59
N LYS A 4 8.74 2.63 -21.65
CA LYS A 4 8.08 3.13 -20.41
C LYS A 4 6.80 2.35 -20.16
N ARG A 5 6.90 1.07 -19.81
CA ARG A 5 5.83 0.44 -19.02
C ARG A 5 5.93 1.10 -17.64
N ARG A 6 5.34 2.30 -17.49
CA ARG A 6 5.26 3.00 -16.19
C ARG A 6 4.84 1.94 -15.18
N GLU A 7 5.69 1.65 -14.20
CA GLU A 7 5.32 0.74 -13.10
C GLU A 7 4.13 1.38 -12.40
N GLN A 8 2.94 1.01 -12.85
CA GLN A 8 1.68 1.51 -12.34
C GLN A 8 1.49 0.86 -10.97
N LEU A 9 1.19 1.68 -9.98
CA LEU A 9 0.72 1.19 -8.69
C LEU A 9 -0.72 0.74 -8.86
N SER A 10 -1.03 -0.46 -8.37
CA SER A 10 -2.39 -0.87 -8.07
C SER A 10 -2.95 -0.06 -6.90
N ASP A 11 -4.27 -0.06 -6.75
CA ASP A 11 -4.94 0.67 -5.67
C ASP A 11 -4.47 0.20 -4.29
N ASP A 12 -4.31 -1.12 -4.10
CA ASP A 12 -3.79 -1.70 -2.85
C ASP A 12 -2.34 -1.25 -2.56
N GLU A 13 -1.48 -1.17 -3.59
CA GLU A 13 -0.12 -0.68 -3.45
C GLU A 13 -0.09 0.81 -3.08
N ALA A 14 -0.93 1.63 -3.70
CA ALA A 14 -1.07 3.03 -3.36
C ALA A 14 -1.56 3.22 -1.91
N LEU A 15 -2.50 2.39 -1.46
CA LEU A 15 -3.00 2.40 -0.08
C LEU A 15 -1.90 2.08 0.93
N VAL A 16 -1.03 1.11 0.65
CA VAL A 16 0.10 0.78 1.53
C VAL A 16 1.07 1.95 1.65
N LEU A 17 1.46 2.58 0.54
CA LEU A 17 2.35 3.74 0.58
C LEU A 17 1.71 4.92 1.31
N LEU A 18 0.41 5.16 1.09
CA LEU A 18 -0.33 6.23 1.77
C LEU A 18 -0.42 5.99 3.27
N ALA A 19 -0.73 4.75 3.70
CA ALA A 19 -0.76 4.37 5.11
C ALA A 19 0.60 4.57 5.79
N LEU A 20 1.69 4.15 5.13
CA LEU A 20 3.04 4.35 5.65
C LEU A 20 3.41 5.83 5.73
N LYS A 21 3.09 6.63 4.71
CA LYS A 21 3.28 8.09 4.75
C LYS A 21 2.57 8.72 5.94
N LYS A 22 1.33 8.30 6.22
CA LYS A 22 0.57 8.76 7.40
C LYS A 22 1.19 8.33 8.73
N LEU A 23 1.83 7.16 8.78
CA LEU A 23 2.52 6.64 9.96
C LEU A 23 3.95 7.20 10.13
N GLY A 24 4.35 8.20 9.33
CA GLY A 24 5.68 8.82 9.42
C GLY A 24 6.75 8.07 8.61
N GLY A 25 6.35 7.37 7.55
CA GLY A 25 7.24 6.64 6.64
C GLY A 25 7.52 5.20 7.05
N LYS A 26 7.10 4.79 8.26
CA LYS A 26 7.30 3.44 8.77
C LYS A 26 6.17 2.99 9.66
N GLY A 27 5.90 1.69 9.67
CA GLY A 27 4.82 1.16 10.48
C GLY A 27 4.86 -0.36 10.60
N GLU A 28 4.43 -0.85 11.75
CA GLU A 28 4.16 -2.27 11.91
C GLU A 28 3.01 -2.70 10.98
N ARG A 29 3.11 -3.89 10.42
CA ARG A 29 2.10 -4.46 9.50
C ARG A 29 0.68 -4.31 10.05
N TYR A 30 0.46 -4.60 11.33
CA TYR A 30 -0.88 -4.50 11.91
C TYR A 30 -1.39 -3.05 11.95
N ARG A 31 -0.50 -2.05 12.15
CA ARG A 31 -0.88 -0.63 12.14
C ARG A 31 -1.24 -0.17 10.74
N VAL A 32 -0.49 -0.63 9.74
CA VAL A 32 -0.79 -0.37 8.32
C VAL A 32 -2.15 -0.95 7.95
N LEU A 33 -2.40 -2.23 8.28
CA LEU A 33 -3.69 -2.88 8.06
C LEU A 33 -4.84 -2.17 8.79
N ASN A 34 -4.62 -1.76 10.05
CA ASN A 34 -5.62 -1.05 10.83
C ASN A 34 -5.95 0.31 10.21
N GLU A 35 -4.95 1.08 9.75
CA GLU A 35 -5.21 2.36 9.08
C GLU A 35 -6.01 2.18 7.78
N ILE A 36 -5.75 1.10 7.03
CA ILE A 36 -6.45 0.78 5.77
C ILE A 36 -7.88 0.29 6.01
N GLY A 37 -8.09 -0.69 6.90
CA GLY A 37 -9.40 -1.34 7.07
C GLY A 37 -10.30 -0.71 8.12
N LYS A 38 -9.74 0.03 9.09
CA LYS A 38 -10.46 0.59 10.24
C LYS A 38 -10.20 2.09 10.46
N GLY A 39 -9.14 2.62 9.86
CA GLY A 39 -8.77 4.03 9.94
C GLY A 39 -9.43 4.86 8.85
N THR A 40 -8.81 6.00 8.56
CA THR A 40 -9.39 6.97 7.62
C THR A 40 -9.33 6.52 6.16
N LEU A 41 -8.43 5.58 5.84
CA LEU A 41 -8.27 5.08 4.48
C LEU A 41 -9.33 4.04 4.10
N LYS A 42 -10.15 3.60 5.06
CA LYS A 42 -11.26 2.67 4.83
C LYS A 42 -12.22 3.15 3.75
N VAL A 43 -12.44 4.46 3.66
CA VAL A 43 -13.32 5.08 2.65
C VAL A 43 -12.85 4.85 1.20
N LEU A 44 -11.57 4.50 1.01
CA LEU A 44 -10.98 4.22 -0.29
C LEU A 44 -11.12 2.73 -0.69
N LEU A 45 -11.54 1.87 0.24
CA LEU A 45 -11.78 0.46 -0.06
C LEU A 45 -13.17 0.29 -0.67
N PRO A 46 -13.31 -0.53 -1.73
CA PRO A 46 -14.62 -0.97 -2.17
C PRO A 46 -15.24 -1.91 -1.12
N ASP A 47 -16.57 -1.97 -1.05
CA ASP A 47 -17.29 -2.83 -0.09
C ASP A 47 -16.85 -4.30 -0.17
N SER A 48 -16.57 -4.79 -1.39
CA SER A 48 -16.08 -6.15 -1.64
C SER A 48 -14.70 -6.46 -1.04
N ALA A 49 -13.92 -5.43 -0.69
CA ALA A 49 -12.63 -5.58 -0.02
C ALA A 49 -12.79 -5.76 1.50
N LEU A 50 -13.91 -5.29 2.07
CA LEU A 50 -14.26 -5.45 3.48
C LEU A 50 -14.91 -6.81 3.77
N GLU A 51 -15.38 -7.51 2.74
CA GLU A 51 -15.91 -8.87 2.85
C GLU A 51 -14.84 -9.85 3.37
N GLU A 52 -15.28 -10.76 4.24
CA GLU A 52 -14.46 -11.86 4.71
C GLU A 52 -14.13 -12.85 3.59
N LEU A 53 -12.91 -13.38 3.62
CA LEU A 53 -12.53 -14.47 2.74
C LEU A 53 -13.32 -15.73 3.12
N LYS A 54 -13.67 -16.54 2.11
CA LYS A 54 -14.36 -17.84 2.30
C LYS A 54 -13.63 -18.80 3.27
N SER A 55 -12.32 -18.61 3.45
CA SER A 55 -11.50 -19.38 4.38
C SER A 55 -11.63 -18.93 5.85
N GLY A 56 -12.47 -17.93 6.14
CA GLY A 56 -12.93 -17.49 7.46
C GLY A 56 -11.80 -17.17 8.42
N ASN A 57 -11.37 -15.90 8.49
CA ASN A 57 -10.56 -15.30 9.58
C ASN A 57 -9.91 -13.95 9.17
N ARG A 58 -10.00 -13.54 7.89
CA ARG A 58 -9.45 -12.28 7.39
C ARG A 58 -10.33 -11.69 6.29
N ALA A 59 -10.43 -10.36 6.27
CA ALA A 59 -11.05 -9.65 5.16
C ALA A 59 -10.16 -9.66 3.92
N ARG A 60 -10.75 -9.51 2.72
CA ARG A 60 -10.03 -9.54 1.44
C ARG A 60 -8.91 -8.50 1.36
N TYR A 61 -9.15 -7.29 1.87
CA TYR A 61 -8.14 -6.22 1.87
C TYR A 61 -6.87 -6.63 2.62
N GLU A 62 -6.94 -7.45 3.67
CA GLU A 62 -5.75 -7.86 4.43
C GLU A 62 -4.82 -8.74 3.60
N ALA A 63 -5.40 -9.62 2.78
CA ALA A 63 -4.64 -10.44 1.84
C ALA A 63 -4.02 -9.57 0.74
N ASN A 64 -4.82 -8.69 0.13
CA ASN A 64 -4.37 -7.79 -0.93
C ASN A 64 -3.23 -6.88 -0.46
N VAL A 65 -3.36 -6.25 0.71
CA VAL A 65 -2.33 -5.41 1.32
C VAL A 65 -1.04 -6.19 1.58
N SER A 66 -1.15 -7.46 2.00
CA SER A 66 0.02 -8.31 2.18
C SER A 66 0.75 -8.53 0.85
N TRP A 67 0.03 -8.89 -0.22
CA TRP A 67 0.61 -9.04 -1.56
C TRP A 67 1.19 -7.73 -2.11
N ALA A 68 0.48 -6.63 -1.92
CA ALA A 68 0.91 -5.30 -2.31
C ALA A 68 2.24 -4.94 -1.65
N SER A 69 2.42 -5.24 -0.36
CA SER A 69 3.70 -4.99 0.33
C SER A 69 4.86 -5.76 -0.30
N ASP A 70 4.65 -7.01 -0.72
CA ASP A 70 5.69 -7.81 -1.37
C ASP A 70 5.99 -7.30 -2.78
N HIS A 71 4.99 -6.83 -3.51
CA HIS A 71 5.18 -6.19 -4.81
C HIS A 71 5.94 -4.86 -4.68
N LEU A 72 5.60 -4.02 -3.71
CA LEU A 72 6.29 -2.75 -3.47
C LEU A 72 7.75 -2.98 -3.06
N LYS A 73 8.04 -4.01 -2.25
CA LYS A 73 9.41 -4.44 -1.98
C LYS A 73 10.13 -4.87 -3.25
N LYS A 74 9.47 -5.63 -4.14
CA LYS A 74 10.03 -6.04 -5.43
C LYS A 74 10.36 -4.84 -6.32
N LYS A 75 9.46 -3.85 -6.38
CA LYS A 75 9.61 -2.58 -7.12
C LYS A 75 10.57 -1.58 -6.47
N GLY A 76 11.04 -1.82 -5.24
CA GLY A 76 11.97 -0.92 -4.54
C GLY A 76 11.32 0.27 -3.83
N TYR A 77 9.99 0.26 -3.69
CA TYR A 77 9.23 1.32 -3.01
C TYR A 77 9.08 1.08 -1.50
N LEU A 78 9.30 -0.16 -1.03
CA LEU A 78 9.48 -0.49 0.38
C LEU A 78 10.85 -1.10 0.61
N ARG A 79 11.41 -0.84 1.80
CA ARG A 79 12.65 -1.48 2.26
C ARG A 79 12.47 -2.98 2.40
N ARG A 80 13.46 -3.74 1.90
CA ARG A 80 13.52 -5.20 2.02
C ARG A 80 14.26 -5.66 3.28
N ASP A 81 15.10 -4.79 3.82
CA ASP A 81 15.98 -5.01 4.97
C ASP A 81 15.34 -4.59 6.31
N SER A 82 14.07 -4.16 6.30
CA SER A 82 13.35 -3.83 7.54
C SER A 82 13.14 -5.09 8.41
N PRO A 83 13.16 -4.93 9.75
CA PRO A 83 12.82 -6.00 10.69
C PRO A 83 11.49 -6.69 10.36
N HIS A 84 11.39 -7.97 10.72
CA HIS A 84 10.17 -8.73 10.49
C HIS A 84 8.95 -8.05 11.13
N GLY A 85 7.87 -7.89 10.34
CA GLY A 85 6.65 -7.21 10.78
C GLY A 85 6.68 -5.68 10.69
N LEU A 86 7.83 -5.06 10.40
CA LEU A 86 7.96 -3.64 10.14
C LEU A 86 8.06 -3.38 8.63
N TRP A 87 7.30 -2.41 8.14
CA TRP A 87 7.41 -1.91 6.77
C TRP A 87 7.89 -0.46 6.79
N GLU A 88 8.83 -0.15 5.90
CA GLU A 88 9.38 1.19 5.71
C GLU A 88 9.29 1.59 4.24
N ILE A 89 8.80 2.80 4.00
CA ILE A 89 8.81 3.41 2.68
C ILE A 89 10.23 3.85 2.31
N THR A 90 10.61 3.67 1.05
CA THR A 90 11.86 4.25 0.52
C THR A 90 11.61 5.65 -0.02
N ASP A 91 12.68 6.39 -0.32
CA ASP A 91 12.58 7.67 -1.01
C ASP A 91 11.90 7.49 -2.38
N ALA A 92 12.23 6.43 -3.11
CA ALA A 92 11.59 6.09 -4.39
C ALA A 92 10.07 5.85 -4.22
N GLY A 93 9.65 5.16 -3.16
CA GLY A 93 8.23 4.97 -2.85
C GLY A 93 7.53 6.28 -2.49
N THR A 94 8.22 7.16 -1.79
CA THR A 94 7.70 8.49 -1.40
C THR A 94 7.50 9.38 -2.61
N GLU A 95 8.48 9.46 -3.51
CA GLU A 95 8.37 10.20 -4.77
C GLU A 95 7.28 9.61 -5.64
N LYS A 96 7.19 8.27 -5.73
CA LYS A 96 6.15 7.63 -6.52
C LYS A 96 4.74 7.96 -6.03
N LEU A 97 4.54 7.97 -4.72
CA LEU A 97 3.28 8.36 -4.10
C LEU A 97 2.97 9.84 -4.37
N LYS A 98 3.97 10.71 -4.36
CA LYS A 98 3.81 12.13 -4.68
C LYS A 98 3.37 12.34 -6.13
N GLU A 99 4.03 11.70 -7.09
CA GLU A 99 3.64 11.72 -8.52
C GLU A 99 2.18 11.30 -8.71
N LEU A 100 1.76 10.23 -8.02
CA LEU A 100 0.39 9.73 -8.07
C LEU A 100 -0.61 10.76 -7.56
N LEU A 101 -0.33 11.38 -6.40
CA LEU A 101 -1.21 12.40 -5.81
C LEU A 101 -1.29 13.67 -6.65
N GLU A 102 -0.19 14.09 -7.26
CA GLU A 102 -0.17 15.23 -8.20
C GLU A 102 -1.01 14.93 -9.45
N THR A 103 -0.89 13.72 -9.99
CA THR A 103 -1.69 13.27 -11.14
C THR A 103 -3.20 13.27 -10.81
N LEU A 104 -3.58 12.90 -9.59
CA LEU A 104 -4.98 12.90 -9.14
C LEU A 104 -5.52 14.31 -8.88
N ARG A 105 -4.68 15.27 -8.48
CA ARG A 105 -5.08 16.67 -8.24
C ARG A 105 -5.32 17.48 -9.52
N GLN A 106 -4.73 17.07 -10.62
CA GLN A 106 -4.85 17.75 -11.92
C GLN A 106 -6.03 17.23 -12.78
N LYS A 107 -6.77 16.23 -12.28
CA LYS A 107 -7.98 15.68 -12.89
C LYS A 107 -9.21 16.23 -12.18
#